data_AF-A0A194PFR6-F1
#
_entry.id   AF-A0A194PFR6-F1
#
_cell.length_a   1.000
_cell.length_b   1.000
_cell.length_c   1.000
_cell.angle_alpha   90.00
_cell.angle_beta   90.00
_cell.angle_gamma   90.00
#
_symmetry.space_group_name_H-M   'P 1'
#
loop_
_entity.id
_entity.type
_entity.pdbx_description
1 polymer ?
#
loop_
_entity_poly.entity_id
_entity_poly.type
_entity_poly.pdbx_seq_one_letter_code
_entity_poly.pdbx_strand_id
1 'polypeptide(L)' 'MKSTIFNYVVHRVHNKMCAVEPTYHFKVLVPSMVAGAIIGKGGETIAQLQKDTGARVKMSKSHDFYPG' A
#
# COMPACT_ATOMS: atom_id res chain seq x y z
N MET A 1 -18.88 10.06 2.51
CA MET A 1 -17.50 9.81 3.01
C MET A 1 -16.57 9.80 1.81
N LYS A 2 -15.52 10.63 1.78
CA LYS A 2 -14.54 10.64 0.69
C LYS A 2 -13.46 9.60 1.02
N SER A 3 -13.45 8.46 0.32
CA SER A 3 -12.45 7.41 0.54
C SER A 3 -11.30 7.61 -0.46
N THR A 4 -10.08 7.69 0.05
CA THR A 4 -8.88 7.77 -0.80
C THR A 4 -8.45 6.34 -1.15
N ILE A 5 -8.04 6.11 -2.39
CA ILE A 5 -7.49 4.81 -2.79
C ILE A 5 -6.06 4.71 -2.28
N PHE A 6 -5.76 3.59 -1.64
CA PHE A 6 -4.39 3.18 -1.38
C PHE A 6 -4.08 2.04 -2.34
N ASN A 7 -3.10 2.28 -3.22
CA ASN A 7 -2.55 1.20 -4.00
C ASN A 7 -1.58 0.45 -3.10
N TYR A 8 -2.04 -0.69 -2.59
CA TYR A 8 -1.24 -1.55 -1.74
C TYR A 8 -0.69 -2.65 -2.63
N VAL A 9 0.52 -2.47 -3.17
CA VAL A 9 1.16 -3.51 -3.97
C VAL A 9 1.93 -4.42 -3.02
N VAL A 10 1.33 -5.52 -2.60
CA VAL A 10 2.08 -6.56 -1.90
C VAL A 10 2.98 -7.28 -2.88
N HIS A 11 4.27 -7.02 -2.73
CA HIS A 11 5.29 -7.90 -3.26
C HIS A 11 5.63 -8.93 -2.19
N ARG A 12 5.66 -10.19 -2.61
CA ARG A 12 6.09 -11.40 -1.89
C ARG A 12 5.19 -11.87 -0.75
N VAL A 13 4.52 -13.00 -1.00
CA VAL A 13 4.42 -14.07 -0.01
C VAL A 13 5.61 -14.99 -0.28
N HIS A 14 6.50 -15.17 0.69
CA HIS A 14 7.61 -16.11 0.58
C HIS A 14 7.07 -17.51 0.24
N ASN A 15 7.28 -17.98 -0.99
CA ASN A 15 7.23 -19.39 -1.31
C ASN A 15 8.50 -19.73 -2.09
N LYS A 16 9.45 -20.36 -1.41
CA LYS A 16 10.62 -20.93 -2.09
C LYS A 16 10.13 -21.99 -3.07
N MET A 17 10.06 -21.66 -4.36
CA MET A 17 10.62 -22.43 -5.49
C MET A 17 10.07 -21.95 -6.84
N CYS A 18 11.00 -21.93 -7.81
CA CYS A 18 10.85 -21.71 -9.26
C CYS A 18 10.70 -20.27 -9.78
N ALA A 19 11.47 -20.01 -10.84
CA ALA A 19 11.73 -18.71 -11.43
C ALA A 19 10.46 -18.05 -12.01
N VAL A 20 10.33 -16.75 -11.75
CA VAL A 20 9.14 -15.88 -11.91
C VAL A 20 8.17 -15.99 -10.74
N GLU A 21 8.47 -15.29 -9.64
CA GLU A 21 7.52 -15.13 -8.54
C GLU A 21 6.31 -14.29 -9.01
N PRO A 22 5.07 -14.78 -8.85
CA PRO A 22 3.89 -14.01 -9.22
C PRO A 22 3.83 -12.74 -8.36
N THR A 23 3.78 -11.58 -9.04
CA THR A 23 3.57 -10.30 -8.37
C THR A 23 2.07 -10.06 -8.24
N TYR A 24 1.60 -9.90 -7.00
CA TYR A 24 0.21 -9.58 -6.72
C TYR A 24 0.03 -8.08 -6.56
N HIS A 25 -0.92 -7.52 -7.31
CA HIS A 25 -1.30 -6.12 -7.18
C HIS A 25 -2.71 -6.05 -6.62
N PHE A 26 -2.90 -5.33 -5.50
CA PHE A 26 -4.22 -5.02 -5.01
C PHE A 26 -4.36 -3.55 -4.67
N LYS A 27 -5.61 -3.10 -4.58
CA LYS A 27 -5.97 -1.74 -4.19
C LYS A 27 -6.90 -1.84 -3.00
N VAL A 28 -6.60 -1.09 -1.96
CA VAL A 28 -7.40 -1.02 -0.74
C VAL A 28 -7.97 0.39 -0.65
N LEU A 29 -9.26 0.50 -0.35
CA LEU A 29 -9.87 1.78 -0.03
C LEU A 29 -9.65 2.08 1.43
N VAL A 30 -9.13 3.27 1.73
CA VAL A 30 -8.85 3.68 3.10
C VAL A 30 -9.44 5.07 3.33
N PRO A 31 -10.17 5.27 4.44
CA PRO A 31 -10.65 6.59 4.81
C PRO A 31 -9.49 7.59 4.95
N SER A 32 -9.66 8.82 4.44
CA SER A 32 -8.60 9.84 4.51
C SER A 32 -8.18 10.17 5.95
N MET A 33 -9.08 9.99 6.93
CA MET A 33 -8.79 10.24 8.34
C MET A 33 -7.75 9.28 8.95
N VAL A 34 -7.67 8.04 8.47
CA VAL A 34 -6.68 7.05 8.98
C VAL A 34 -5.42 6.99 8.11
N ALA A 35 -5.40 7.72 7.00
CA ALA A 35 -4.31 7.72 6.05
C ALA A 35 -2.98 8.20 6.64
N GLY A 36 -3.03 9.29 7.41
CA GLY A 36 -1.84 9.85 8.06
C GLY A 36 -1.18 8.87 9.03
N ALA A 37 -1.98 8.05 9.73
CA ALA A 37 -1.46 7.04 10.66
C ALA A 37 -0.69 5.92 9.93
N ILE A 38 -1.12 5.55 8.72
CA ILE A 38 -0.43 4.54 7.89
C ILE A 38 0.90 5.10 7.33
N ILE A 39 0.93 6.39 6.93
CA ILE A 39 2.18 7.04 6.47
C ILE A 39 3.17 7.15 7.63
N GLY A 40 2.68 7.58 8.78
CA GLY A 40 3.52 8.01 9.89
C GLY A 40 4.13 9.40 9.66
N LYS A 41 4.78 9.94 10.69
CA LYS A 41 5.47 11.24 10.61
C LYS A 41 6.61 11.14 9.60
N GLY A 42 6.63 12.02 8.60
CA GLY A 42 7.68 12.02 7.57
C GLY A 42 7.76 10.76 6.70
N GLY A 43 6.75 9.87 6.74
CA GLY A 43 6.79 8.61 5.99
C GLY A 43 7.51 7.45 6.69
N GLU A 44 7.83 7.58 7.99
CA GLU A 44 8.58 6.56 8.73
C GLU A 44 7.85 5.20 8.76
N THR A 45 6.56 5.19 9.10
CA THR A 45 5.77 3.96 9.29
C THR A 45 5.60 3.21 7.97
N ILE A 46 5.28 3.91 6.87
CA ILE A 46 5.15 3.29 5.54
C ILE A 46 6.51 2.80 5.00
N ALA A 47 7.62 3.44 5.37
CA ALA A 47 8.96 2.98 5.00
C ALA A 47 9.34 1.69 5.74
N GLN A 48 9.08 1.62 7.05
CA GLN A 48 9.26 0.41 7.86
C GLN A 48 8.40 -0.74 7.32
N LEU A 49 7.11 -0.50 7.08
CA LEU A 49 6.19 -1.48 6.51
C LEU A 49 6.70 -2.08 5.19
N GLN A 50 7.21 -1.25 4.27
CA GLN A 50 7.77 -1.73 3.01
C GLN A 50 9.07 -2.52 3.21
N LYS A 51 9.91 -2.11 4.17
CA LYS A 51 11.15 -2.81 4.51
C LYS A 51 10.86 -4.20 5.11
N ASP A 52 9.91 -4.28 6.03
CA ASP A 52 9.60 -5.50 6.78
C ASP A 52 8.87 -6.53 5.92
N THR A 53 7.96 -6.06 5.05
CA THR A 53 7.17 -6.94 4.17
C THR A 53 7.84 -7.21 2.82
N GLY A 54 8.75 -6.33 2.38
CA GLY A 54 9.24 -6.30 1.00
C GLY A 54 8.20 -5.81 0.00
N ALA A 55 7.02 -5.36 0.46
CA ALA A 55 5.97 -4.82 -0.37
C ALA A 55 6.31 -3.40 -0.88
N ARG A 56 5.63 -2.98 -1.95
CA ARG A 56 5.71 -1.62 -2.47
C ARG A 56 4.39 -0.91 -2.22
N VAL A 57 4.38 0.11 -1.38
CA VAL A 57 3.13 0.79 -1.02
C VAL A 57 3.09 2.17 -1.67
N LYS A 58 1.98 2.49 -2.34
CA LYS A 58 1.76 3.81 -2.96
C LYS A 58 0.39 4.37 -2.57
N MET A 59 0.38 5.60 -2.07
CA MET A 59 -0.86 6.35 -1.91
C MET A 59 -1.21 7.13 -3.17
N SER A 60 -2.51 7.21 -3.45
CA SER A 60 -3.04 8.21 -4.38
C SER A 60 -3.02 9.59 -3.73
N LYS A 61 -3.02 10.67 -4.53
CA LYS A 61 -2.98 12.03 -3.97
C LYS A 61 -4.29 12.34 -3.26
N SER A 62 -4.30 13.36 -2.40
CA SER A 62 -5.47 13.74 -1.59
C SER A 62 -6.74 14.07 -2.39
N HIS A 63 -6.63 14.30 -3.70
CA HIS A 63 -7.75 14.61 -4.60
C HIS A 63 -8.08 13.44 -5.56
N ASP A 64 -7.36 12.32 -5.46
CA ASP A 64 -7.59 11.11 -6.25
C ASP A 64 -8.52 10.17 -5.46
N PHE A 65 -9.82 10.27 -5.75
CA PHE A 65 -10.86 9.44 -5.13
C PHE A 65 -11.19 8.24 -6.03
N TYR A 66 -11.63 7.13 -5.42
CA TYR A 66 -12.16 6.00 -6.20
C TYR A 66 -13.52 6.40 -6.78
N PRO A 67 -13.69 6.39 -8.12
CA PRO A 67 -15.02 6.51 -8.69
C PRO A 67 -15.80 5.26 -8.27
N GLY A 68 -17.02 5.47 -7.77
CA GLY A 68 -17.94 4.40 -7.38
C GLY A 68 -18.39 3.58 -8.57
#